data_AF-A0A3D4SYK4-F1
#
_entry.id   AF-A0A3D4SYK4-F1
#
_cell.length_a   1.000
_cell.length_b   1.000
_cell.length_c   1.000
_cell.angle_alpha   90.00
_cell.angle_beta   90.00
_cell.angle_gamma   90.00
#
_symmetry.space_group_name_H-M   'P 1'
#
loop_
_entity.id
_entity.type
_entity.pdbx_description
1 polymer ?
#
loop_
_entity_poly.entity_id
_entity_poly.type
_entity_poly.pdbx_seq_one_letter_code
_entity_poly.pdbx_strand_id
1 'polypeptide(L)'
;VADAADFTDVLTTDGPDAALATAQSPADAGEAPLAAKAAWIGEVFTPGEGESWADIAARFEASVAAGHPVAQETAGLLASANPESLVAATELFRFAADHTLRQALDAEFSLGSWLRHRPNFAEGVRAVLVDKDRDAHFEPAMLAGVDASVVPELRAVLAQLG
;
A
#
# COMPACT_ATOMS: atom_id res chain seq x y z
N VAL A 1 -15.67 -19.35 16.01
CA VAL A 1 -14.33 -19.62 16.56
C VAL A 1 -14.49 -19.69 18.06
N ALA A 2 -14.27 -20.85 18.68
CA ALA A 2 -14.57 -21.07 20.10
C ALA A 2 -13.68 -20.26 21.06
N ASP A 3 -12.62 -19.63 20.55
CA ASP A 3 -11.54 -19.01 21.33
C ASP A 3 -11.50 -17.46 21.26
N ALA A 4 -12.41 -16.84 20.49
CA ALA A 4 -12.36 -15.39 20.25
C ALA A 4 -12.87 -14.55 21.45
N ALA A 5 -13.81 -15.09 22.22
CA ALA A 5 -14.34 -14.43 23.41
C ALA A 5 -13.29 -14.41 24.53
N ASP A 6 -12.62 -15.54 24.77
CA ASP A 6 -11.56 -15.67 25.78
C ASP A 6 -10.36 -14.80 25.42
N PHE A 7 -9.94 -14.77 24.15
CA PHE A 7 -8.89 -13.85 23.69
C PHE A 7 -9.26 -12.37 23.93
N THR A 8 -10.53 -11.99 23.68
CA THR A 8 -11.00 -10.61 23.88
C THR A 8 -11.00 -10.24 25.37
N ASP A 9 -11.40 -11.17 26.24
CA ASP A 9 -11.45 -10.96 27.69
C ASP A 9 -10.04 -10.78 28.27
N VAL A 10 -9.09 -11.63 27.87
CA VAL A 10 -7.67 -11.48 28.26
C VAL A 10 -7.08 -10.19 27.68
N LEU A 11 -7.39 -9.84 26.43
CA LEU A 11 -6.91 -8.61 25.80
C LEU A 11 -7.38 -7.36 26.55
N THR A 12 -8.63 -7.35 27.03
CA THR A 12 -9.19 -6.20 27.75
C THR A 12 -8.78 -6.16 29.22
N THR A 13 -8.55 -7.32 29.85
CA THR A 13 -8.23 -7.40 31.29
C THR A 13 -6.74 -7.37 31.57
N ASP A 14 -5.96 -8.16 30.83
CA ASP A 14 -4.54 -8.43 31.10
C ASP A 14 -3.60 -7.84 30.04
N GLY A 15 -4.15 -7.35 28.92
CA GLY A 15 -3.43 -6.64 27.87
C GLY A 15 -2.95 -7.53 26.71
N PRO A 16 -2.35 -6.92 25.68
CA PRO A 16 -2.04 -7.58 24.41
C PRO A 16 -1.00 -8.69 24.55
N ASP A 17 0.00 -8.53 25.41
CA ASP A 17 1.04 -9.54 25.60
C ASP A 17 0.47 -10.83 26.24
N ALA A 18 -0.43 -10.68 27.22
CA ALA A 18 -1.10 -11.80 27.87
C ALA A 18 -2.08 -12.51 26.93
N ALA A 19 -2.81 -11.74 26.12
CA ALA A 19 -3.72 -12.28 25.10
C ALA A 19 -2.95 -13.05 24.02
N LEU A 20 -1.80 -12.53 23.57
CA LEU A 20 -0.94 -13.22 22.60
C LEU A 20 -0.30 -14.49 23.18
N ALA A 21 0.09 -14.48 24.46
CA ALA A 21 0.69 -15.64 25.10
C ALA A 21 -0.30 -16.81 25.29
N THR A 22 -1.59 -16.50 25.38
CA THR A 22 -2.68 -17.47 25.55
C THR A 22 -3.35 -17.85 24.23
N ALA A 23 -3.16 -17.04 23.18
CA ALA A 23 -3.64 -17.35 21.85
C ALA A 23 -3.01 -18.65 21.34
N GLN A 24 -3.86 -19.61 20.98
CA GLN A 24 -3.39 -20.79 20.25
C GLN A 24 -2.78 -20.33 18.93
N SER A 25 -1.60 -20.87 18.58
CA SER A 25 -1.07 -20.68 17.24
C SER A 25 -2.12 -21.12 16.24
N PRO A 26 -2.33 -20.37 15.14
CA PRO A 26 -3.28 -20.78 14.12
C PRO A 26 -2.96 -22.21 13.71
N ALA A 27 -3.99 -23.05 13.55
CA ALA A 27 -3.85 -24.32 12.86
C ALA A 27 -3.09 -24.08 11.54
N ASP A 28 -2.32 -25.08 11.08
CA ASP A 28 -1.54 -25.00 9.83
C ASP A 28 -2.33 -24.26 8.75
N ALA A 29 -1.92 -23.01 8.48
CA ALA A 29 -2.65 -22.10 7.60
C ALA A 29 -2.52 -22.50 6.13
N GLY A 30 -1.83 -23.61 5.86
CA GLY A 30 -1.51 -24.09 4.53
C GLY A 30 -0.38 -23.30 3.90
N GLU A 31 -0.20 -23.52 2.61
CA GLU A 31 0.81 -22.84 1.82
C GLU A 31 0.55 -21.34 1.76
N ALA A 32 1.59 -20.52 2.00
CA ALA A 32 1.53 -19.07 1.89
C ALA A 32 1.78 -18.65 0.42
N PRO A 33 0.75 -18.32 -0.38
CA PRO A 33 0.91 -18.16 -1.83
C PRO A 33 1.82 -16.99 -2.21
N LEU A 34 1.95 -15.99 -1.33
CA LEU A 34 2.86 -14.86 -1.50
C LEU A 34 4.32 -15.20 -1.21
N ALA A 35 4.61 -16.27 -0.45
CA ALA A 35 5.99 -16.67 -0.15
C ALA A 35 6.76 -17.02 -1.44
N ALA A 36 6.09 -17.66 -2.40
CA ALA A 36 6.64 -17.96 -3.72
C ALA A 36 6.91 -16.70 -4.57
N LYS A 37 6.25 -15.57 -4.25
CA LYS A 37 6.39 -14.28 -4.97
C LYS A 37 7.39 -13.33 -4.28
N ALA A 38 7.80 -13.63 -3.04
CA ALA A 38 8.56 -12.72 -2.19
C ALA A 38 9.91 -12.28 -2.78
N ALA A 39 10.64 -13.20 -3.42
CA ALA A 39 11.94 -12.88 -4.03
C ALA A 39 11.78 -11.82 -5.15
N TRP A 40 10.81 -12.01 -6.04
CA TRP A 40 10.52 -11.05 -7.11
C TRP A 40 9.98 -9.73 -6.56
N ILE A 41 9.10 -9.75 -5.55
CA ILE A 41 8.61 -8.53 -4.88
C ILE A 41 9.80 -7.73 -4.32
N GLY A 42 10.73 -8.41 -3.65
CA GLY A 42 11.95 -7.80 -3.11
C GLY A 42 12.82 -7.18 -4.20
N GLU A 43 13.04 -7.88 -5.30
CA GLU A 43 13.82 -7.38 -6.45
C GLU A 43 13.17 -6.13 -7.09
N VAL A 44 11.85 -6.13 -7.25
CA VAL A 44 11.15 -5.07 -7.98
C VAL A 44 10.87 -3.85 -7.12
N PHE A 45 10.32 -4.04 -5.92
CA PHE A 45 9.75 -2.96 -5.12
C PHE A 45 10.65 -2.48 -3.98
N THR A 46 11.77 -3.15 -3.69
CA THR A 46 12.76 -2.60 -2.75
C THR A 46 13.53 -1.49 -3.44
N PRO A 47 13.41 -0.24 -2.96
CA PRO A 47 14.23 0.84 -3.48
C PRO A 47 15.69 0.66 -3.06
N GLY A 48 16.60 0.87 -4.00
CA GLY A 48 17.99 1.15 -3.71
C GLY A 48 18.17 2.52 -3.04
N GLU A 49 19.39 2.75 -2.56
CA GLU A 49 19.77 4.04 -1.98
C GLU A 49 19.66 5.14 -3.04
N GLY A 50 18.88 6.19 -2.76
CA GLY A 50 18.67 7.31 -3.68
C GLY A 50 17.69 7.04 -4.83
N GLU A 51 17.14 5.83 -4.95
CA GLU A 51 16.17 5.53 -6.02
C GLU A 51 14.83 6.23 -5.82
N SER A 52 14.34 6.77 -6.93
CA SER A 52 13.05 7.43 -7.05
C SER A 52 11.93 6.43 -7.34
N TRP A 53 10.68 6.89 -7.25
CA TRP A 53 9.54 6.11 -7.72
C TRP A 53 9.64 5.75 -9.21
N ALA A 54 10.17 6.66 -10.04
CA ALA A 54 10.32 6.41 -11.47
C ALA A 54 11.24 5.21 -11.75
N ASP A 55 12.26 5.00 -10.93
CA ASP A 55 13.18 3.86 -11.05
C ASP A 55 12.47 2.53 -10.72
N ILE A 56 11.64 2.51 -9.67
CA ILE A 56 10.81 1.35 -9.31
C ILE A 56 9.80 1.05 -10.43
N ALA A 57 9.11 2.08 -10.93
CA ALA A 57 8.13 1.93 -12.01
C ALA A 57 8.79 1.38 -13.28
N ALA A 58 9.95 1.90 -13.67
CA ALA A 58 10.71 1.40 -14.82
C ALA A 58 11.14 -0.06 -14.65
N ARG A 59 11.58 -0.46 -13.45
CA ARG A 59 11.95 -1.86 -13.15
C ARG A 59 10.74 -2.80 -13.21
N PHE A 60 9.59 -2.35 -12.70
CA PHE A 60 8.35 -3.09 -12.80
C PHE A 60 7.90 -3.25 -14.26
N GLU A 61 7.90 -2.17 -15.04
CA GLU A 61 7.56 -2.19 -16.47
C GLU A 61 8.51 -3.10 -17.28
N ALA A 62 9.81 -3.08 -16.98
CA ALA A 62 10.77 -3.99 -17.60
C ALA A 62 10.46 -5.46 -17.29
N SER A 63 10.04 -5.77 -16.05
CA SER A 63 9.60 -7.11 -15.65
C SER A 63 8.33 -7.54 -16.39
N VAL A 64 7.38 -6.62 -16.60
CA VAL A 64 6.17 -6.86 -17.41
C VAL A 64 6.57 -7.13 -18.86
N ALA A 65 7.42 -6.31 -19.46
CA ALA A 65 7.88 -6.45 -20.84
C ALA A 65 8.66 -7.76 -21.08
N ALA A 66 9.39 -8.24 -20.06
CA ALA A 66 10.07 -9.53 -20.09
C ALA A 66 9.13 -10.74 -19.94
N GLY A 67 7.82 -10.52 -19.72
CA GLY A 67 6.83 -11.57 -19.59
C GLY A 67 6.86 -12.29 -18.24
N HIS A 68 7.41 -11.66 -17.19
CA HIS A 68 7.44 -12.27 -15.87
C HIS A 68 6.00 -12.53 -15.36
N PRO A 69 5.61 -13.77 -14.99
CA PRO A 69 4.22 -14.11 -14.71
C PRO A 69 3.60 -13.28 -13.57
N VAL A 70 4.35 -13.07 -12.49
CA VAL A 70 3.90 -12.26 -11.35
C VAL A 70 3.78 -10.78 -11.74
N ALA A 71 4.64 -10.29 -12.63
CA ALA A 71 4.58 -8.91 -13.09
C ALA A 71 3.33 -8.66 -13.94
N GLN A 72 3.03 -9.60 -14.84
CA GLN A 72 1.81 -9.57 -15.68
C GLN A 72 0.54 -9.61 -14.84
N GLU A 73 0.47 -10.52 -13.86
CA GLU A 73 -0.63 -10.59 -12.90
C GLU A 73 -0.78 -9.27 -12.14
N THR A 74 0.32 -8.74 -11.60
CA THR A 74 0.33 -7.49 -10.84
C THR A 74 -0.10 -6.30 -11.70
N ALA A 75 0.33 -6.23 -12.97
CA ALA A 75 -0.06 -5.17 -13.88
C ALA A 75 -1.58 -5.18 -14.15
N GLY A 76 -2.17 -6.37 -14.31
CA GLY A 76 -3.62 -6.50 -14.44
C GLY A 76 -4.39 -6.04 -13.19
N LEU A 77 -3.86 -6.30 -12.00
CA LEU A 77 -4.45 -5.85 -10.73
C LEU A 77 -4.33 -4.33 -10.53
N LEU A 78 -3.25 -3.72 -11.01
CA LEU A 78 -3.00 -2.28 -10.88
C LEU A 78 -3.64 -1.45 -12.00
N ALA A 79 -4.15 -2.07 -13.07
CA ALA A 79 -4.67 -1.36 -14.24
C ALA A 79 -5.82 -0.38 -13.92
N SER A 80 -6.63 -0.66 -12.89
CA SER A 80 -7.72 0.20 -12.44
C SER A 80 -7.37 1.03 -11.20
N ALA A 81 -6.11 1.07 -10.78
CA ALA A 81 -5.67 1.82 -9.61
C ALA A 81 -5.32 3.26 -9.99
N ASN A 82 -5.59 4.21 -9.09
CA ASN A 82 -5.14 5.60 -9.25
C ASN A 82 -3.60 5.66 -9.16
N PRO A 83 -2.90 6.10 -10.22
CA PRO A 83 -1.44 6.19 -10.22
C PRO A 83 -0.87 7.00 -9.06
N GLU A 84 -1.47 8.15 -8.72
CA GLU A 84 -1.00 8.98 -7.60
C GLU A 84 -1.17 8.28 -6.25
N SER A 85 -2.20 7.45 -6.09
CA SER A 85 -2.40 6.68 -4.86
C SER A 85 -1.33 5.60 -4.68
N LEU A 86 -0.80 5.03 -5.77
CA LEU A 86 0.29 4.05 -5.71
C LEU A 86 1.59 4.73 -5.25
N VAL A 87 1.90 5.91 -5.78
CA VAL A 87 3.05 6.71 -5.33
C VAL A 87 2.92 7.09 -3.86
N ALA A 88 1.74 7.57 -3.45
CA ALA A 88 1.46 7.93 -2.06
C ALA A 88 1.60 6.74 -1.10
N ALA A 89 1.12 5.55 -1.48
CA ALA A 89 1.27 4.35 -0.68
C ALA A 89 2.75 3.97 -0.50
N THR A 90 3.57 4.08 -1.55
CA THR A 90 5.01 3.83 -1.46
C THR A 90 5.71 4.82 -0.52
N GLU A 91 5.45 6.12 -0.64
CA GLU A 91 6.04 7.12 0.25
C GLU A 91 5.61 6.93 1.70
N LEU A 92 4.35 6.53 1.93
CA LEU A 92 3.84 6.19 3.26
C LEU A 92 4.57 4.96 3.85
N PHE A 93 4.77 3.89 3.08
CA PHE A 93 5.51 2.72 3.57
C PHE A 93 6.97 3.04 3.89
N ARG A 94 7.61 3.90 3.08
CA ARG A 94 8.98 4.37 3.35
C ARG A 94 9.04 5.18 4.64
N PHE A 95 8.08 6.07 4.86
CA PHE A 95 8.00 6.82 6.11
C PHE A 95 7.77 5.87 7.30
N ALA A 96 6.78 4.99 7.22
CA ALA A 96 6.42 4.11 8.33
C ALA A 96 7.53 3.12 8.75
N ALA A 97 8.43 2.74 7.84
CA ALA A 97 9.53 1.80 8.12
C ALA A 97 10.47 2.28 9.25
N ASP A 98 10.65 3.59 9.40
CA ASP A 98 11.56 4.20 10.38
C ASP A 98 10.81 4.91 11.53
N HIS A 99 9.49 4.77 11.61
CA HIS A 99 8.63 5.53 12.52
C HIS A 99 7.75 4.65 13.40
N THR A 100 7.26 5.23 14.51
CA THR A 100 6.32 4.53 15.40
C THR A 100 4.95 4.35 14.76
N LEU A 101 4.17 3.39 15.24
CA LEU A 101 2.78 3.19 14.82
C LEU A 101 1.95 4.49 14.91
N ARG A 102 2.13 5.28 15.96
CA ARG A 102 1.44 6.58 16.11
C ARG A 102 1.76 7.52 14.95
N GLN A 103 3.05 7.68 14.65
CA GLN A 103 3.50 8.55 13.56
C GLN A 103 3.04 8.04 12.19
N ALA A 104 3.03 6.71 11.97
CA ALA A 104 2.50 6.12 10.75
C ALA A 104 1.00 6.42 10.56
N LEU A 105 0.20 6.34 11.63
CA LEU A 105 -1.22 6.69 11.60
C LEU A 105 -1.45 8.20 11.36
N ASP A 106 -0.62 9.06 11.96
CA ASP A 106 -0.66 10.51 11.72
C ASP A 106 -0.30 10.84 10.24
N ALA A 107 0.64 10.10 9.66
CA ALA A 107 1.02 10.18 8.25
C ALA A 107 -0.11 9.71 7.32
N GLU A 108 -0.75 8.58 7.62
CA GLU A 108 -1.93 8.09 6.90
C GLU A 108 -3.06 9.11 6.91
N PHE A 109 -3.35 9.71 8.07
CA PHE A 109 -4.37 10.73 8.19
C PHE A 109 -4.06 11.97 7.34
N SER A 110 -2.81 12.43 7.37
CA SER A 110 -2.38 13.64 6.66
C SER A 110 -2.36 13.44 5.14
N LEU A 111 -1.73 12.36 4.66
CA LEU A 111 -1.73 12.01 3.24
C LEU A 111 -3.13 11.67 2.72
N GLY A 112 -3.92 10.95 3.50
CA GLY A 112 -5.31 10.65 3.14
C GLY A 112 -6.15 11.91 3.03
N SER A 113 -5.94 12.90 3.92
CA SER A 113 -6.61 14.21 3.82
C SER A 113 -6.17 14.98 2.59
N TRP A 114 -4.88 14.94 2.25
CA TRP A 114 -4.36 15.57 1.05
C TRP A 114 -4.92 14.93 -0.24
N LEU A 115 -4.91 13.59 -0.34
CA LEU A 115 -5.43 12.86 -1.50
C LEU A 115 -6.93 13.10 -1.73
N ARG A 116 -7.73 13.25 -0.67
CA ARG A 116 -9.17 13.55 -0.78
C ARG A 116 -9.48 14.87 -1.47
N HIS A 117 -8.54 15.82 -1.48
CA HIS A 117 -8.70 17.09 -2.18
C HIS A 117 -8.23 17.03 -3.65
N ARG A 118 -7.63 15.91 -4.09
CA ARG A 118 -7.21 15.70 -5.48
C ARG A 118 -8.38 15.19 -6.35
N PRO A 119 -8.42 15.53 -7.66
CA PRO A 119 -9.50 15.13 -8.55
C PRO A 119 -9.76 13.62 -8.63
N ASN A 120 -8.69 12.81 -8.63
CA ASN A 120 -8.80 11.35 -8.77
C ASN A 120 -9.56 10.69 -7.62
N PHE A 121 -9.62 11.30 -6.43
CA PHE A 121 -10.42 10.75 -5.34
C PHE A 121 -11.91 10.77 -5.66
N ALA A 122 -12.44 11.91 -6.13
CA ALA A 122 -13.84 12.03 -6.51
C ALA A 122 -14.19 11.09 -7.67
N GLU A 123 -13.29 10.95 -8.65
CA GLU A 123 -13.49 10.04 -9.79
C GLU A 123 -13.51 8.57 -9.37
N GLY A 124 -12.60 8.16 -8.47
CA GLY A 124 -12.62 6.80 -7.91
C GLY A 124 -13.91 6.51 -7.15
N VAL A 125 -14.38 7.47 -6.35
CA VAL A 125 -15.67 7.36 -5.66
C VAL A 125 -16.83 7.26 -6.65
N ARG A 126 -16.82 8.07 -7.72
CA ARG A 126 -17.84 8.03 -8.78
C ARG A 126 -17.90 6.63 -9.39
N ALA A 127 -16.78 6.13 -9.91
CA ALA A 127 -16.69 4.87 -10.63
C ALA A 127 -17.05 3.65 -9.76
N VAL A 128 -16.67 3.65 -8.48
CA VAL A 128 -16.85 2.49 -7.60
C VAL A 128 -18.18 2.52 -6.84
N LEU A 129 -18.62 3.69 -6.35
CA LEU A 129 -19.72 3.79 -5.39
C LEU A 129 -20.97 4.49 -5.96
N VAL A 130 -20.79 5.51 -6.80
CA VAL A 130 -21.92 6.29 -7.35
C VAL A 130 -22.50 5.60 -8.57
N ASP A 131 -21.76 5.63 -9.69
CA ASP A 131 -22.18 5.11 -10.98
C ASP A 131 -21.99 3.59 -11.07
N LYS A 132 -21.01 3.05 -10.31
CA LYS A 132 -20.69 1.62 -10.21
C LYS A 132 -20.31 0.97 -11.55
N ASP A 133 -19.77 1.76 -12.47
CA ASP A 133 -19.28 1.29 -13.77
C ASP A 133 -17.91 0.59 -13.68
N ARG A 134 -17.17 0.80 -12.58
CA ARG A 134 -15.79 0.35 -12.38
C ARG A 134 -14.81 0.89 -13.45
N ASP A 135 -15.15 2.03 -14.05
CA ASP A 135 -14.43 2.67 -15.16
C ASP A 135 -13.96 4.07 -14.75
N ALA A 136 -12.93 4.12 -13.90
CA ALA A 136 -12.38 5.36 -13.39
C ALA A 136 -11.40 5.98 -14.39
N HIS A 137 -11.63 7.24 -14.76
CA HIS A 137 -10.79 8.01 -15.68
C HIS A 137 -9.80 8.87 -14.89
N PHE A 138 -8.77 8.22 -14.34
CA PHE A 138 -7.74 8.94 -13.59
C PHE A 138 -6.83 9.78 -14.50
N GLU A 139 -6.42 10.93 -14.00
CA GLU A 139 -5.39 11.78 -14.61
C GLU A 139 -4.21 11.90 -13.63
N PRO A 140 -3.00 11.46 -13.99
CA PRO A 140 -2.68 10.71 -15.21
C PRO A 140 -3.28 9.29 -15.18
N ALA A 141 -3.47 8.69 -16.36
CA ALA A 141 -4.02 7.34 -16.50
C ALA A 141 -3.00 6.22 -16.23
N MET A 142 -1.70 6.54 -16.22
CA MET A 142 -0.61 5.57 -16.07
C MET A 142 0.47 6.06 -15.11
N LEU A 143 1.16 5.12 -14.47
CA LEU A 143 2.21 5.39 -13.48
C LEU A 143 3.34 6.27 -14.01
N ALA A 144 3.82 6.02 -15.23
CA ALA A 144 4.87 6.83 -15.83
C ALA A 144 4.43 8.27 -16.17
N GLY A 145 3.13 8.56 -16.13
CA GLY A 145 2.58 9.90 -16.31
C GLY A 145 2.49 10.72 -15.03
N VAL A 146 2.80 10.15 -13.85
CA VAL A 146 2.78 10.88 -12.58
C VAL A 146 3.84 11.97 -12.59
N ASP A 147 3.41 13.20 -12.37
CA ASP A 147 4.28 14.38 -12.38
C ASP A 147 5.38 14.25 -11.31
N ALA A 148 6.61 14.62 -11.68
CA ALA A 148 7.77 14.52 -10.80
C ALA A 148 7.62 15.36 -9.51
N SER A 149 6.73 16.35 -9.48
CA SER A 149 6.39 17.16 -8.30
C SER A 149 5.54 16.44 -7.27
N VAL A 150 4.80 15.38 -7.63
CA VAL A 150 3.92 14.66 -6.69
C VAL A 150 4.72 14.06 -5.53
N VAL A 151 5.88 13.48 -5.80
CA VAL A 151 6.74 12.91 -4.73
C VAL A 151 7.22 13.99 -3.74
N PRO A 152 7.82 15.12 -4.17
CA PRO A 152 8.10 16.25 -3.29
C PRO A 152 6.89 16.76 -2.50
N GLU A 153 5.71 16.86 -3.11
CA GLU A 153 4.50 17.32 -2.42
C GLU A 153 4.07 16.36 -1.30
N LEU A 154 4.06 15.05 -1.58
CA LEU A 154 3.78 14.01 -0.59
C LEU A 154 4.78 14.05 0.57
N ARG A 155 6.08 14.15 0.25
CA ARG A 155 7.14 14.27 1.25
C ARG A 155 7.04 15.55 2.07
N ALA A 156 6.58 16.65 1.48
CA ALA A 156 6.35 17.89 2.20
C ALA A 156 5.20 17.78 3.21
N VAL A 157 4.16 16.98 2.91
CA VAL A 157 3.11 16.64 3.89
C VAL A 157 3.69 15.80 5.03
N LEU A 158 4.48 14.77 4.70
CA LEU A 158 5.08 13.87 5.69
C LEU A 158 6.07 14.58 6.61
N ALA A 159 6.90 15.48 6.07
CA ALA A 159 7.92 16.22 6.82
C ALA A 159 7.34 17.16 7.91
N GLN A 160 6.04 17.44 7.88
CA GLN A 160 5.37 18.23 8.94
C GLN A 160 5.16 17.42 10.23
N LEU A 161 5.36 16.11 10.20
CA LEU A 161 5.01 15.18 11.28
C LEU A 161 6.21 14.71 12.13
N GLY A 162 7.44 15.10 11.78
CA GLY A 162 8.66 14.73 12.51
C GLY A 162 9.89 14.69 11.62
#